data_AF-X1QPC6-F1
#
_entry.id   AF-X1QPC6-F1
#
_cell.length_a   1.000
_cell.length_b   1.000
_cell.length_c   1.000
_cell.angle_alpha   90.00
_cell.angle_beta   90.00
_cell.angle_gamma   90.00
#
_symmetry.space_group_name_H-M   'P 1'
#
loop_
_entity.id
_entity.type
_entity.pdbx_description
1 polymer ?
#
loop_
_entity_poly.entity_id
_entity_poly.type
_entity_poly.pdbx_seq_one_letter_code
_entity_poly.pdbx_strand_id
1 'polypeptide(L)'
;GINWKLLNLQFEQGILQKISQDTEKAIIKMKRVLLGKIKSEEIDEDLIDVLLDFNIEKEELKKNILKKEIQNFYSGSKRAFSILSRLNLLNNIEMKTQIGSKTLLETIDYEDAPIDRIISFINKEWGEDFSILIENGKKVNALDSMQSLWG
;
A
#
# COMPACT_ATOMS: atom_id res chain seq x y z
N GLY A 1 10.47 -18.88 20.64
CA GLY A 1 9.23 -18.10 20.74
C GLY A 1 9.37 -16.84 19.89
N ILE A 2 8.27 -16.34 19.32
CA ILE A 2 8.26 -15.11 18.51
C ILE A 2 8.54 -13.92 19.44
N ASN A 3 9.59 -13.15 19.16
CA ASN A 3 9.87 -11.92 19.89
C ASN A 3 9.05 -10.78 19.28
N TRP A 4 7.90 -10.49 19.90
CA TRP A 4 6.97 -9.45 19.46
C TRP A 4 7.61 -8.05 19.35
N LYS A 5 8.70 -7.78 20.07
CA LYS A 5 9.43 -6.49 19.98
C LYS A 5 10.25 -6.34 18.69
N LEU A 6 10.47 -7.42 17.94
CA LEU A 6 11.22 -7.41 16.67
C LEU A 6 10.30 -7.42 15.44
N LEU A 7 8.97 -7.51 15.62
CA LEU A 7 8.01 -7.50 14.53
C LEU A 7 7.75 -6.06 14.08
N ASN A 8 8.23 -5.70 12.89
CA ASN A 8 7.85 -4.45 12.25
C ASN A 8 6.42 -4.60 11.72
N LEU A 9 5.48 -3.90 12.38
CA LEU A 9 4.05 -3.88 12.05
C LEU A 9 3.61 -2.56 11.41
N GLN A 10 4.56 -1.72 10.96
CA GLN A 10 4.26 -0.39 10.41
C GLN A 10 3.29 -0.46 9.23
N PHE A 11 3.43 -1.48 8.37
CA PHE A 11 2.56 -1.70 7.23
C PHE A 11 1.12 -2.02 7.66
N GLU A 12 0.95 -2.98 8.55
CA GLU A 12 -0.37 -3.38 9.07
C GLU A 12 -1.06 -2.23 9.80
N GLN A 13 -0.29 -1.47 10.59
CA GLN A 13 -0.80 -0.27 11.26
C GLN A 13 -1.26 0.78 10.26
N GLY A 14 -0.50 1.00 9.18
CA GLY A 14 -0.87 1.91 8.09
C GLY A 14 -2.18 1.50 7.42
N ILE A 15 -2.35 0.20 7.10
CA ILE A 15 -3.60 -0.32 6.55
C ILE A 15 -4.77 -0.07 7.50
N LEU A 16 -4.63 -0.41 8.78
CA LEU A 16 -5.70 -0.24 9.76
C LEU A 16 -6.09 1.24 9.92
N GLN A 17 -5.11 2.13 9.93
CA GLN A 17 -5.35 3.56 9.99
C GLN A 17 -6.10 4.06 8.76
N LYS A 18 -5.70 3.64 7.56
CA LYS A 18 -6.35 3.98 6.29
C LYS A 18 -7.80 3.48 6.24
N ILE A 19 -8.03 2.23 6.63
CA ILE A 19 -9.37 1.65 6.78
C ILE A 19 -10.23 2.50 7.70
N SER A 20 -9.73 2.84 8.90
CA SER A 20 -10.49 3.62 9.87
C SER A 20 -10.81 5.02 9.34
N GLN A 21 -9.81 5.73 8.80
CA GLN A 21 -9.97 7.12 8.37
C GLN A 21 -10.86 7.24 7.14
N ASP A 22 -10.65 6.41 6.12
CA ASP A 22 -11.38 6.50 4.87
C ASP A 22 -12.83 6.03 5.02
N THR A 23 -13.05 5.00 5.83
CA THR A 23 -14.42 4.57 6.19
C THR A 23 -15.15 5.70 6.91
N GLU A 24 -14.55 6.29 7.95
CA GLU A 24 -15.21 7.33 8.74
C GLU A 24 -15.51 8.58 7.89
N LYS A 25 -14.55 9.01 7.06
CA LYS A 25 -14.75 10.11 6.10
C LYS A 25 -15.93 9.84 5.15
N ALA A 26 -16.03 8.63 4.61
CA ALA A 26 -17.09 8.26 3.69
C ALA A 26 -18.47 8.24 4.37
N ILE A 27 -18.56 7.68 5.57
CA ILE A 27 -19.80 7.60 6.36
C ILE A 27 -20.27 8.98 6.78
N ILE A 28 -19.39 9.82 7.33
CA ILE A 28 -19.72 11.21 7.71
C ILE A 28 -20.20 11.99 6.49
N LYS A 29 -19.52 11.85 5.34
CA LYS A 29 -19.92 12.50 4.10
C LYS A 29 -21.33 12.07 3.69
N MET A 30 -21.64 10.78 3.74
CA MET A 30 -22.95 10.26 3.32
C MET A 30 -24.07 10.68 4.29
N LYS A 31 -23.84 10.57 5.60
CA LYS A 31 -24.76 11.07 6.63
C LYS A 31 -25.11 12.54 6.40
N ARG A 32 -24.09 13.38 6.12
CA ARG A 32 -24.29 14.79 5.81
C ARG A 32 -25.13 15.02 4.55
N VAL A 33 -24.91 14.22 3.50
CA VAL A 33 -25.68 14.30 2.25
C VAL A 33 -27.14 13.92 2.48
N LEU A 34 -27.40 12.84 3.22
CA LEU A 34 -28.78 12.42 3.53
C LEU A 34 -29.49 13.40 4.46
N LEU A 35 -28.82 13.85 5.54
CA LEU A 35 -29.37 14.87 6.44
C LEU A 35 -29.76 16.15 5.69
N GLY A 36 -28.95 16.59 4.72
CA GLY A 36 -29.26 17.75 3.90
C GLY A 36 -30.53 17.59 3.04
N LYS A 37 -30.88 16.36 2.68
CA LYS A 37 -32.10 16.02 1.92
C LYS A 37 -33.32 15.78 2.81
N ILE A 38 -33.11 15.25 4.00
CA ILE A 38 -34.17 14.97 4.99
C ILE A 38 -34.73 16.26 5.57
N LYS A 39 -33.87 17.25 5.86
CA LYS A 39 -34.27 18.53 6.49
C LYS A 39 -35.26 19.37 5.67
N SER A 40 -35.48 19.07 4.39
CA SER A 40 -36.48 19.76 3.58
C SER A 40 -37.89 19.19 3.75
N GLU A 41 -38.06 18.13 4.52
CA GLU A 41 -39.29 17.38 4.67
C GLU A 41 -39.63 17.22 6.17
N GLU A 42 -40.91 17.23 6.54
CA GLU A 42 -41.36 16.92 7.91
C GLU A 42 -41.33 15.39 8.11
N ILE A 43 -40.15 14.86 8.41
CA ILE A 43 -39.93 13.42 8.63
C ILE A 43 -39.82 13.13 10.14
N ASP A 44 -40.44 12.04 10.56
CA ASP A 44 -40.37 11.50 11.92
C ASP A 44 -38.93 11.14 12.34
N GLU A 45 -38.58 11.41 13.60
CA GLU A 45 -37.22 11.29 14.14
C GLU A 45 -36.73 9.83 14.13
N ASP A 46 -37.62 8.88 14.42
CA ASP A 46 -37.33 7.45 14.34
C ASP A 46 -36.95 7.01 12.91
N LEU A 47 -37.59 7.60 11.90
CA LEU A 47 -37.28 7.33 10.50
C LEU A 47 -35.95 7.98 10.09
N ILE A 48 -35.60 9.14 10.66
CA ILE A 48 -34.29 9.77 10.45
C ILE A 48 -33.16 8.87 10.97
N ASP A 49 -33.32 8.27 12.14
CA ASP A 49 -32.33 7.36 12.72
C ASP A 49 -32.12 6.12 11.85
N VAL A 50 -33.19 5.52 11.34
CA VAL A 50 -33.11 4.39 10.40
C VAL A 50 -32.42 4.79 9.10
N LEU A 51 -32.73 5.97 8.54
CA LEU A 51 -32.10 6.46 7.30
C LEU A 51 -30.62 6.82 7.47
N LEU A 52 -30.17 7.06 8.70
CA LEU A 52 -28.78 7.41 9.02
C LEU A 52 -28.01 6.27 9.70
N ASP A 53 -28.61 5.09 9.83
CA ASP A 53 -27.89 3.88 10.18
C ASP A 53 -27.09 3.40 8.98
N PHE A 54 -25.76 3.51 9.09
CA PHE A 54 -24.80 3.05 8.08
C PHE A 54 -23.91 1.93 8.60
N ASN A 55 -24.34 1.17 9.60
CA ASN A 55 -23.52 0.14 10.21
C ASN A 55 -23.11 -0.94 9.20
N ILE A 56 -24.01 -1.34 8.30
CA ILE A 56 -23.73 -2.35 7.27
C ILE A 56 -22.74 -1.79 6.24
N GLU A 57 -22.97 -0.58 5.75
CA GLU A 57 -22.12 0.10 4.78
C GLU A 57 -20.72 0.35 5.35
N LYS A 58 -20.63 0.66 6.65
CA LYS A 58 -19.36 0.82 7.36
C LYS A 58 -18.54 -0.45 7.28
N GLU A 59 -19.13 -1.62 7.54
CA GLU A 59 -18.43 -2.90 7.48
C GLU A 59 -18.04 -3.29 6.05
N GLU A 60 -18.91 -3.05 5.07
CA GLU A 60 -18.59 -3.30 3.66
C GLU A 60 -17.46 -2.39 3.15
N LEU A 61 -17.45 -1.11 3.53
CA LEU A 61 -16.36 -0.18 3.23
C LEU A 61 -15.03 -0.65 3.81
N LYS A 62 -15.01 -1.09 5.08
CA LYS A 62 -13.79 -1.63 5.71
C LYS A 62 -13.23 -2.82 4.93
N LYS A 63 -14.09 -3.79 4.57
CA LYS A 63 -13.69 -4.96 3.78
C LYS A 63 -13.12 -4.58 2.42
N ASN A 64 -13.78 -3.65 1.73
CA ASN A 64 -13.36 -3.20 0.41
C ASN A 64 -12.02 -2.47 0.45
N ILE A 65 -11.81 -1.59 1.43
CA ILE A 65 -10.52 -0.90 1.61
C ILE A 65 -9.43 -1.92 1.91
N LEU A 66 -9.65 -2.83 2.87
CA LEU A 66 -8.67 -3.87 3.19
C LEU A 66 -8.27 -4.70 1.96
N LYS A 67 -9.26 -5.18 1.20
CA LYS A 67 -9.03 -5.97 -0.01
C LYS A 67 -8.20 -5.19 -1.03
N LYS A 68 -8.50 -3.91 -1.22
CA LYS A 68 -7.77 -3.02 -2.11
C LYS A 68 -6.31 -2.85 -1.67
N GLU A 69 -6.05 -2.61 -0.39
CA GLU A 69 -4.70 -2.43 0.13
C GLU A 69 -3.84 -3.70 -0.02
N ILE A 70 -4.41 -4.87 0.28
CA ILE A 70 -3.73 -6.17 0.07
C ILE A 70 -3.42 -6.37 -1.41
N GLN A 71 -4.38 -6.10 -2.30
CA GLN A 71 -4.20 -6.26 -3.73
C GLN A 71 -3.15 -5.29 -4.29
N ASN A 72 -3.11 -4.06 -3.79
CA ASN A 72 -2.10 -3.07 -4.16
C ASN A 72 -0.70 -3.53 -3.74
N PHE A 73 -0.54 -3.99 -2.49
CA PHE A 73 0.72 -4.53 -1.98
C PHE A 73 1.21 -5.72 -2.81
N TYR A 74 0.33 -6.69 -3.09
CA TYR A 74 0.66 -7.84 -3.91
C TYR A 74 1.08 -7.43 -5.33
N SER A 75 0.33 -6.52 -5.94
CA SER A 75 0.60 -6.05 -7.31
C SER A 75 1.93 -5.30 -7.40
N GLY A 76 2.22 -4.41 -6.43
CA GLY A 76 3.51 -3.72 -6.32
C GLY A 76 4.65 -4.71 -6.13
N SER A 77 4.50 -5.70 -5.24
CA SER A 77 5.50 -6.73 -5.01
C SER A 77 5.76 -7.61 -6.23
N LYS A 78 4.72 -7.93 -7.01
CA LYS A 78 4.86 -8.69 -8.26
C LYS A 78 5.61 -7.89 -9.34
N ARG A 79 5.38 -6.57 -9.40
CA ARG A 79 6.16 -5.68 -10.28
C ARG A 79 7.62 -5.63 -9.83
N ALA A 80 7.87 -5.49 -8.53
CA ALA A 80 9.22 -5.53 -7.96
C ALA A 80 9.93 -6.86 -8.29
N PHE A 81 9.26 -8.00 -8.08
CA PHE A 81 9.77 -9.32 -8.46
C PHE A 81 10.21 -9.37 -9.92
N SER A 82 9.38 -8.84 -10.83
CA SER A 82 9.67 -8.84 -12.27
C SER A 82 10.88 -7.98 -12.62
N ILE A 83 11.03 -6.80 -12.00
CA ILE A 83 12.17 -5.89 -12.21
C ILE A 83 13.45 -6.51 -11.65
N LEU A 84 13.40 -6.97 -10.39
CA LEU A 84 14.55 -7.54 -9.69
C LEU A 84 15.04 -8.83 -10.36
N SER A 85 14.13 -9.66 -10.86
CA SER A 85 14.50 -10.84 -11.66
C SER A 85 15.33 -10.46 -12.89
N ARG A 86 14.96 -9.36 -13.58
CA ARG A 86 15.71 -8.88 -14.75
C ARG A 86 17.09 -8.32 -14.36
N LEU A 87 17.17 -7.57 -13.26
CA LEU A 87 18.45 -7.11 -12.72
C LEU A 87 19.35 -8.29 -12.31
N ASN A 88 18.77 -9.33 -11.71
CA ASN A 88 19.51 -10.54 -11.36
C ASN A 88 20.07 -11.25 -12.60
N LEU A 89 19.30 -11.32 -13.69
CA LEU A 89 19.78 -11.87 -14.97
C LEU A 89 20.95 -11.07 -15.54
N LEU A 90 20.93 -9.74 -15.44
CA LEU A 90 22.07 -8.90 -15.84
C LEU A 90 23.31 -9.21 -15.00
N ASN A 91 23.15 -9.39 -13.68
CA ASN A 91 24.26 -9.77 -12.81
C ASN A 91 24.84 -11.15 -13.17
N ASN A 92 24.00 -12.09 -13.61
CA ASN A 92 24.44 -13.42 -14.04
C ASN A 92 25.28 -13.42 -15.33
N ILE A 93 25.21 -12.34 -16.13
CA ILE A 93 26.06 -12.13 -17.32
C ILE A 93 27.19 -11.12 -17.05
N GLU A 94 27.63 -11.02 -15.80
CA GLU A 94 28.72 -10.16 -15.32
C GLU A 94 28.47 -8.64 -15.44
N MET A 95 27.23 -8.21 -15.75
CA MET A 95 26.84 -6.81 -15.72
C MET A 95 26.37 -6.43 -14.31
N LYS A 96 27.29 -5.95 -13.47
CA LYS A 96 26.98 -5.54 -12.09
C LYS A 96 25.99 -4.37 -12.06
N THR A 97 24.78 -4.65 -11.62
CA THR A 97 23.66 -3.72 -11.49
C THR A 97 22.98 -3.89 -10.13
N GLN A 98 22.56 -2.76 -9.59
CA GLN A 98 21.73 -2.65 -8.39
C GLN A 98 20.71 -1.53 -8.64
N ILE A 99 19.70 -1.42 -7.78
CA ILE A 99 18.70 -0.36 -7.87
C ILE A 99 18.50 0.30 -6.50
N GLY A 100 18.39 1.62 -6.49
CA GLY A 100 18.02 2.37 -5.30
C GLY A 100 16.62 1.99 -4.82
N SER A 101 16.46 1.83 -3.50
CA SER A 101 15.16 1.47 -2.90
C SER A 101 14.05 2.45 -3.28
N LYS A 102 14.33 3.75 -3.24
CA LYS A 102 13.38 4.80 -3.65
C LYS A 102 12.96 4.66 -5.11
N THR A 103 13.92 4.54 -6.02
CA THR A 103 13.66 4.37 -7.45
C THR A 103 12.79 3.14 -7.73
N LEU A 104 13.07 2.02 -7.05
CA LEU A 104 12.25 0.82 -7.19
C LEU A 104 10.82 1.04 -6.70
N LEU A 105 10.62 1.63 -5.51
CA LEU A 105 9.29 1.90 -4.93
C LEU A 105 8.45 2.83 -5.83
N GLU A 106 9.06 3.89 -6.36
CA GLU A 106 8.44 4.79 -7.34
C GLU A 106 8.07 4.03 -8.63
N THR A 107 8.98 3.22 -9.16
CA THR A 107 8.76 2.46 -10.41
C THR A 107 7.64 1.43 -10.29
N ILE A 108 7.48 0.80 -9.13
CA ILE A 108 6.40 -0.16 -8.89
C ILE A 108 5.10 0.51 -8.47
N ASP A 109 5.06 1.85 -8.38
CA ASP A 109 3.91 2.63 -7.94
C ASP A 109 3.37 2.11 -6.59
N TYR A 110 4.28 1.99 -5.60
CA TYR A 110 3.92 1.49 -4.27
C TYR A 110 4.91 1.96 -3.18
N GLU A 111 4.48 2.93 -2.36
CA GLU A 111 5.31 3.53 -1.29
C GLU A 111 4.79 3.24 0.13
N ASP A 112 3.64 2.56 0.25
CA ASP A 112 2.95 2.31 1.51
C ASP A 112 3.66 1.27 2.42
N ALA A 113 4.77 0.66 1.96
CA ALA A 113 5.58 -0.27 2.74
C ALA A 113 7.08 -0.08 2.51
N PRO A 114 7.92 -0.35 3.53
CA PRO A 114 9.38 -0.29 3.37
C PRO A 114 9.87 -1.37 2.40
N ILE A 115 10.98 -1.11 1.70
CA ILE A 115 11.55 -2.03 0.72
C ILE A 115 11.82 -3.43 1.29
N ASP A 116 12.30 -3.50 2.54
CA ASP A 116 12.56 -4.77 3.22
C ASP A 116 11.30 -5.64 3.35
N ARG A 117 10.12 -5.01 3.49
CA ARG A 117 8.83 -5.72 3.55
C ARG A 117 8.51 -6.36 2.20
N ILE A 118 8.77 -5.66 1.11
CA ILE A 118 8.56 -6.16 -0.25
C ILE A 118 9.53 -7.30 -0.56
N ILE A 119 10.82 -7.13 -0.25
CA ILE A 119 11.84 -8.18 -0.45
C ILE A 119 11.53 -9.42 0.39
N SER A 120 11.16 -9.23 1.66
CA SER A 120 10.75 -10.32 2.55
C SER A 120 9.52 -11.05 2.00
N PHE A 121 8.51 -10.32 1.51
CA PHE A 121 7.35 -10.92 0.89
C PHE A 121 7.72 -11.70 -0.38
N ILE A 122 8.57 -11.13 -1.25
CA ILE A 122 9.03 -11.81 -2.46
C ILE A 122 9.72 -13.14 -2.15
N ASN A 123 10.62 -13.15 -1.16
CA ASN A 123 11.29 -14.36 -0.72
C ASN A 123 10.29 -15.41 -0.22
N LYS A 124 9.28 -15.00 0.56
CA LYS A 124 8.26 -15.93 1.08
C LYS A 124 7.29 -16.43 0.02
N GLU A 125 6.90 -15.58 -0.93
CA GLU A 125 5.90 -15.90 -1.96
C GLU A 125 6.51 -16.66 -3.14
N TRP A 126 7.72 -16.28 -3.58
CA TRP A 126 8.36 -16.78 -4.79
C TRP A 126 9.70 -17.49 -4.57
N GLY A 127 10.22 -17.51 -3.34
CA GLY A 127 11.46 -18.25 -3.00
C GLY A 127 12.77 -17.55 -3.40
N GLU A 128 12.70 -16.30 -3.86
CA GLU A 128 13.87 -15.55 -4.35
C GLU A 128 14.29 -14.45 -3.37
N ASP A 129 15.58 -14.36 -3.07
CA ASP A 129 16.14 -13.30 -2.23
C ASP A 129 16.92 -12.27 -3.06
N PHE A 130 16.31 -11.11 -3.25
CA PHE A 130 16.89 -10.00 -4.01
C PHE A 130 17.53 -8.93 -3.13
N SER A 131 17.77 -9.20 -1.84
CA SER A 131 18.37 -8.22 -0.92
C SER A 131 19.69 -7.64 -1.44
N ILE A 132 20.49 -8.44 -2.16
CA ILE A 132 21.77 -8.01 -2.75
C ILE A 132 21.62 -7.01 -3.90
N LEU A 133 20.43 -6.89 -4.50
CA LEU A 133 20.16 -6.01 -5.64
C LEU A 133 19.71 -4.62 -5.20
N ILE A 134 19.47 -4.41 -3.92
CA ILE A 134 19.03 -3.13 -3.36
C ILE A 134 20.25 -2.33 -2.91
N GLU A 135 20.41 -1.11 -3.43
CA GLU A 135 21.46 -0.20 -2.99
C GLU A 135 21.12 0.42 -1.63
N ASN A 136 21.88 0.07 -0.59
CA ASN A 136 21.86 0.77 0.69
C ASN A 136 22.76 2.02 0.58
N GLY A 137 22.13 3.20 0.58
CA GLY A 137 22.73 4.46 0.13
C GLY A 137 24.14 4.80 0.65
N LYS A 138 25.04 5.05 -0.33
CA LYS A 138 25.99 6.20 -0.35
C LYS A 138 26.64 6.44 -1.71
N LYS A 139 26.43 5.57 -2.71
CA LYS A 139 26.82 5.81 -4.10
C LYS A 139 25.63 5.59 -5.01
N VAL A 140 24.73 6.58 -5.05
CA VAL A 140 23.84 6.71 -6.20
C VAL A 140 24.74 6.89 -7.41
N ASN A 141 24.76 5.92 -8.32
CA ASN A 141 25.46 6.08 -9.59
C ASN A 141 24.87 7.32 -10.27
N ALA A 142 25.72 8.30 -10.60
CA ALA A 142 25.30 9.57 -11.20
C ALA A 142 24.45 9.42 -12.49
N LEU A 143 24.47 8.23 -13.09
CA LEU A 143 23.65 7.83 -14.22
C LEU A 143 22.16 7.69 -13.87
N ASP A 144 21.82 7.16 -12.69
CA ASP A 144 20.42 6.97 -12.25
C ASP A 144 19.73 8.30 -11.96
N SER A 145 20.46 9.26 -11.39
CA SER A 145 19.98 10.62 -11.18
C SER A 145 19.72 11.40 -12.48
N MET A 146 20.37 11.02 -13.59
CA MET A 146 20.12 11.64 -14.90
C MET A 146 18.87 11.06 -15.58
N GLN A 147 18.56 9.78 -15.37
CA GLN A 147 17.37 9.14 -15.96
C GLN A 147 16.08 9.49 -15.22
N SER A 148 16.13 9.75 -13.93
CA SER A 148 14.98 10.21 -13.14
C SER A 148 14.49 11.63 -13.47
N LEU A 149 15.22 12.37 -14.31
CA LEU A 149 14.88 13.74 -14.74
C LEU A 149 14.19 13.80 -16.13
N TRP A 150 14.02 12.66 -16.80
CA TRP A 150 13.34 12.56 -18.10
C TRP A 150 11.96 11.88 -18.01
N GLY A 151 11.34 11.92 -16.82
CA GLY A 151 9.95 11.57 -16.56
C GLY A 151 9.13 12.78 -16.18
#